data_AF-A0A4D8S5W1-F1
#
_entry.id   AF-A0A4D8S5W1-F1
#
_cell.length_a   1.000
_cell.length_b   1.000
_cell.length_c   1.000
_cell.angle_alpha   90.00
_cell.angle_beta   90.00
_cell.angle_gamma   90.00
#
_symmetry.space_group_name_H-M   'P 1'
#
loop_
_entity.id
_entity.type
_entity.pdbx_description
1 polymer ?
#
loop_
_entity_poly.entity_id
_entity_poly.type
_entity_poly.pdbx_seq_one_letter_code
_entity_poly.pdbx_strand_id
1 'polypeptide(L)'
;MIIKPSIQWASVSSLTAPYIYWRDVIVILENPTKVFVVDAWRDQLGRYKPPSQLSIFRYSYRIGQVDEENTKYLECIANTLQTKLRPLIQRKYDCKDVVVML
;
A
#
# COMPACT_ATOMS: atom_id res chain seq x y z
N MET A 1 -8.34 0.30 19.96
CA MET A 1 -8.46 -1.07 19.41
C MET A 1 -7.12 -1.50 18.85
N ILE A 2 -6.63 -2.70 19.18
CA ILE A 2 -5.35 -3.23 18.66
C ILE A 2 -5.66 -4.27 17.58
N ILE A 3 -5.03 -4.18 16.42
CA ILE A 3 -5.16 -5.16 15.32
C ILE A 3 -3.79 -5.72 14.91
N LYS A 4 -3.78 -6.96 14.43
CA LYS A 4 -2.61 -7.68 13.92
C LYS A 4 -2.94 -8.26 12.54
N PRO A 5 -2.91 -7.44 11.48
CA PRO A 5 -3.30 -7.90 10.15
C PRO A 5 -2.27 -8.86 9.57
N SER A 6 -2.75 -9.84 8.83
CA SER A 6 -1.93 -10.66 7.94
C SER A 6 -1.92 -10.01 6.56
N ILE A 7 -0.73 -9.79 6.00
CA ILE A 7 -0.58 -9.16 4.68
C ILE A 7 0.19 -10.11 3.77
N GLN A 8 -0.46 -10.53 2.68
CA GLN A 8 0.18 -11.31 1.63
C GLN A 8 0.79 -10.37 0.60
N TRP A 9 2.09 -10.46 0.40
CA TRP A 9 2.85 -9.56 -0.48
C TRP A 9 3.14 -10.20 -1.83
N ALA A 10 2.98 -9.43 -2.89
CA ALA A 10 3.46 -9.74 -4.24
C ALA A 10 4.27 -8.57 -4.78
N SER A 11 5.41 -8.85 -5.44
CA SER A 11 6.25 -7.81 -6.05
C SER A 11 6.30 -8.00 -7.56
N VAL A 12 5.99 -6.94 -8.31
CA VAL A 12 5.92 -6.94 -9.77
C VAL A 12 6.50 -5.65 -10.36
N SER A 13 7.13 -5.73 -11.53
CA SER A 13 7.65 -4.55 -12.23
C SER A 13 6.55 -3.71 -12.89
N SER A 14 5.41 -4.31 -13.20
CA SER A 14 4.25 -3.66 -13.80
C SER A 14 2.95 -4.33 -13.36
N LEU A 15 1.84 -3.59 -13.38
CA LEU A 15 0.53 -4.11 -13.02
C LEU A 15 -0.08 -4.90 -14.19
N THR A 16 -0.07 -6.22 -14.08
CA THR A 16 -0.68 -7.14 -15.04
C THR A 16 -1.70 -8.07 -14.35
N ALA A 17 -2.40 -8.88 -15.12
CA ALA A 17 -3.22 -9.96 -14.55
C ALA A 17 -2.32 -10.93 -13.73
N PRO A 18 -2.84 -11.47 -12.60
CA PRO A 18 -4.19 -11.26 -12.05
C PRO A 18 -4.32 -9.99 -11.18
N TYR A 19 -3.21 -9.32 -10.85
CA TYR A 19 -3.16 -8.23 -9.87
C TYR A 19 -4.04 -7.03 -10.20
N ILE A 20 -4.24 -6.71 -11.48
CA ILE A 20 -5.11 -5.61 -11.91
C ILE A 20 -6.56 -5.73 -11.43
N TYR A 21 -7.02 -6.95 -11.12
CA TYR A 21 -8.37 -7.21 -10.63
C TYR A 21 -8.49 -7.14 -9.10
N TRP A 22 -7.38 -7.07 -8.37
CA TRP A 22 -7.38 -7.03 -6.92
C TRP A 22 -7.98 -5.71 -6.40
N ARG A 23 -8.62 -5.80 -5.23
CA ARG A 23 -9.27 -4.70 -4.49
C ARG A 23 -8.80 -4.72 -3.04
N ASP A 24 -9.00 -3.60 -2.34
CA ASP A 24 -8.62 -3.44 -0.93
C ASP A 24 -7.16 -3.83 -0.65
N VAL A 25 -6.26 -3.28 -1.46
CA VAL A 25 -4.82 -3.58 -1.42
C VAL A 25 -4.00 -2.40 -0.92
N ILE A 26 -2.87 -2.73 -0.33
CA ILE A 26 -1.80 -1.77 -0.05
C ILE A 26 -0.88 -1.75 -1.27
N VAL A 27 -0.59 -0.57 -1.80
CA VAL A 27 0.32 -0.38 -2.92
C VAL A 27 1.57 0.33 -2.43
N ILE A 28 2.71 -0.35 -2.53
CA ILE A 28 4.02 0.23 -2.27
C ILE A 28 4.71 0.41 -3.61
N LEU A 29 5.14 1.64 -3.89
CA LEU A 29 6.01 1.94 -5.02
C LEU A 29 7.42 2.09 -4.50
N GLU A 30 8.32 1.23 -4.94
CA GLU A 30 9.69 1.19 -4.44
C GLU A 30 10.69 0.79 -5.51
N ASN A 31 11.96 1.07 -5.26
CA ASN A 31 13.08 0.46 -5.95
C ASN A 31 14.05 -0.12 -4.90
N PRO A 32 15.17 -0.74 -5.29
CA PRO A 32 16.08 -1.36 -4.32
C PRO A 32 16.66 -0.42 -3.25
N THR A 33 16.63 0.90 -3.46
CA THR A 33 17.24 1.87 -2.54
C THR A 33 16.22 2.73 -1.79
N LYS A 34 14.98 2.82 -2.25
CA LYS A 34 14.01 3.78 -1.71
C LYS A 34 12.55 3.33 -1.90
N VAL A 35 11.77 3.57 -0.86
CA VAL A 35 10.31 3.55 -0.93
C VAL A 35 9.81 4.94 -1.32
N PHE A 36 9.01 5.00 -2.38
CA PHE A 36 8.47 6.25 -2.89
C PHE A 36 7.13 6.59 -2.27
N VAL A 37 6.21 5.62 -2.23
CA VAL A 37 4.83 5.77 -1.78
C VAL A 37 4.39 4.48 -1.09
N VAL A 38 3.58 4.63 -0.05
CA VAL A 38 2.71 3.57 0.47
C VAL A 38 1.28 4.11 0.40
N ASP A 39 0.40 3.44 -0.34
CA ASP A 39 -0.99 3.85 -0.54
C ASP A 39 -1.96 2.74 -0.16
N ALA A 40 -3.13 3.12 0.36
CA ALA A 40 -4.27 2.24 0.55
C ALA A 40 -5.22 2.39 -0.63
N TRP A 41 -5.48 1.31 -1.36
CA TRP A 41 -6.29 1.34 -2.59
C TRP A 41 -7.51 0.42 -2.48
N ARG A 42 -8.70 1.04 -2.53
CA ARG A 42 -10.00 0.36 -2.36
C ARG A 42 -10.60 -0.18 -3.66
N ASP A 43 -10.36 0.47 -4.79
CA ASP A 43 -10.91 0.04 -6.08
C ASP A 43 -10.03 -1.02 -6.75
N GLN A 44 -10.39 -1.47 -7.95
CA GLN A 44 -9.57 -2.35 -8.77
C GLN A 44 -8.20 -1.74 -9.02
N LEU A 45 -7.14 -2.51 -8.75
CA LEU A 45 -5.76 -2.05 -8.86
C LEU A 45 -5.39 -1.59 -10.27
N GLY A 46 -6.02 -2.12 -11.32
CA GLY A 46 -5.82 -1.65 -12.70
C GLY A 46 -6.20 -0.18 -12.94
N ARG A 47 -6.95 0.44 -12.02
CA ARG A 47 -7.29 1.88 -12.07
C ARG A 47 -6.35 2.74 -11.24
N TYR A 48 -5.45 2.13 -10.48
CA TYR A 48 -4.51 2.86 -9.65
C TYR A 48 -3.59 3.72 -10.50
N LYS A 49 -3.49 5.00 -10.14
CA LYS A 49 -2.58 5.95 -10.78
C LYS A 49 -1.53 6.39 -9.75
N PRO A 50 -0.26 6.02 -9.96
CA PRO A 50 0.83 6.54 -9.15
C PRO A 50 0.83 8.08 -9.10
N PRO A 51 1.30 8.70 -8.00
CA PRO A 51 1.48 10.15 -7.96
C PRO A 51 2.31 10.65 -9.13
N SER A 52 1.91 11.76 -9.75
CA SER A 52 2.55 12.31 -10.95
C SER A 52 4.01 12.67 -10.71
N GLN A 53 4.39 13.02 -9.48
CA GLN A 53 5.77 13.28 -9.09
C GLN A 53 6.69 12.07 -9.30
N LEU A 54 6.13 10.86 -9.39
CA LEU A 54 6.89 9.64 -9.58
C LEU A 54 7.18 9.29 -11.04
N SER A 55 6.66 10.04 -12.02
CA SER A 55 6.83 9.72 -13.44
C SER A 55 8.28 9.66 -13.91
N ILE A 56 9.19 10.35 -13.22
CA ILE A 56 10.63 10.37 -13.52
C ILE A 56 11.40 9.19 -12.93
N PHE A 57 10.83 8.48 -11.96
CA PHE A 57 11.51 7.39 -11.26
C PHE A 57 11.14 6.05 -11.90
N ARG A 58 12.14 5.15 -11.98
CA ARG A 58 11.86 3.73 -12.17
C ARG A 58 11.52 3.10 -10.82
N TYR A 59 10.38 2.43 -10.75
CA TYR A 59 9.91 1.73 -9.56
C TYR A 59 9.21 0.43 -9.96
N SER A 60 9.13 -0.49 -8.99
CA SER A 60 8.28 -1.67 -8.99
C SER A 60 7.09 -1.46 -8.05
N TYR A 61 6.06 -2.28 -8.24
CA TYR A 61 4.91 -2.38 -7.35
C TYR A 61 5.15 -3.52 -6.38
N ARG A 62 5.02 -3.25 -5.09
CA ARG A 62 4.82 -4.26 -4.06
C ARG A 62 3.41 -4.11 -3.53
N ILE A 63 2.61 -5.14 -3.75
CA ILE A 63 1.15 -5.15 -3.54
C ILE A 63 0.87 -6.04 -2.34
N GLY A 64 0.18 -5.51 -1.33
CA GLY A 64 -0.21 -6.21 -0.13
C GLY A 64 -1.70 -6.45 -0.10
N GLN A 65 -2.14 -7.71 -0.10
CA GLN A 65 -3.53 -8.06 0.18
C GLN A 65 -3.69 -8.31 1.68
N VAL A 66 -4.59 -7.57 2.32
CA VAL A 66 -4.91 -7.71 3.74
C VAL A 66 -6.00 -8.76 3.92
N ASP A 67 -5.97 -9.51 5.01
CA ASP A 67 -7.06 -10.41 5.39
C ASP A 67 -8.41 -9.67 5.49
N GLU A 68 -9.50 -10.39 5.23
CA GLU A 68 -10.85 -9.80 5.15
C GLU A 68 -11.28 -9.08 6.43
N GLU A 69 -10.88 -9.60 7.60
CA GLU A 69 -11.25 -9.02 8.90
C GLU A 69 -10.65 -7.62 9.10
N ASN A 70 -9.45 -7.40 8.56
CA ASN A 70 -8.68 -6.17 8.72
C ASN A 70 -8.76 -5.22 7.52
N THR A 71 -9.41 -5.61 6.42
CA THR A 71 -9.62 -4.71 5.25
C THR A 71 -10.26 -3.38 5.63
N LYS A 72 -11.17 -3.33 6.62
CA LYS A 72 -11.75 -2.06 7.10
C LYS A 72 -10.73 -1.07 7.69
N TYR A 73 -9.53 -1.53 8.03
CA TYR A 73 -8.44 -0.71 8.57
C TYR A 73 -7.30 -0.44 7.58
N LEU A 74 -7.52 -0.71 6.29
CA LEU A 74 -6.49 -0.60 5.23
C LEU A 74 -5.68 0.70 5.29
N GLU A 75 -6.35 1.84 5.46
CA GLU A 75 -5.72 3.16 5.57
C GLU A 75 -4.82 3.28 6.80
N CYS A 76 -5.22 2.67 7.92
CA CYS A 76 -4.42 2.68 9.15
C CYS A 76 -3.24 1.73 9.07
N ILE A 77 -3.41 0.59 8.39
CA ILE A 77 -2.31 -0.31 8.09
C ILE A 77 -1.29 0.39 7.19
N ALA A 78 -1.76 1.05 6.12
CA ALA A 78 -0.92 1.85 5.24
C ALA A 78 -0.22 2.98 6.02
N ASN A 79 -0.93 3.68 6.92
CA ASN A 79 -0.33 4.72 7.77
C ASN A 79 0.80 4.18 8.65
N THR A 80 0.62 3.03 9.30
CA THR A 80 1.67 2.39 10.09
C THR A 80 2.85 1.97 9.23
N LEU A 81 2.62 1.46 8.02
CA LEU A 81 3.67 1.16 7.05
C LEU A 81 4.43 2.42 6.61
N GLN A 82 3.75 3.54 6.41
CA GLN A 82 4.43 4.82 6.09
C GLN A 82 5.42 5.22 7.18
N THR A 83 5.04 5.10 8.45
CA THR A 83 5.92 5.43 9.58
C THR A 83 7.16 4.54 9.62
N LYS A 84 7.00 3.24 9.30
CA LYS A 84 8.11 2.27 9.28
C LYS A 84 9.02 2.44 8.06
N LEU A 85 8.43 2.54 6.86
CA LEU A 85 9.13 2.54 5.58
C LEU A 85 9.62 3.92 5.15
N ARG A 86 9.09 5.00 5.74
CA ARG A 86 9.47 6.40 5.51
C ARG A 86 9.50 6.75 4.01
N PRO A 87 8.36 6.62 3.31
CA PRO A 87 8.29 6.89 1.88
C PRO A 87 8.62 8.35 1.57
N LEU A 88 9.09 8.59 0.34
CA LEU A 88 9.34 9.95 -0.16
C LEU A 88 8.07 10.82 -0.12
N ILE A 89 6.93 10.25 -0.49
CA ILE A 89 5.63 10.90 -0.55
C ILE A 89 4.76 10.28 0.53
N GLN A 90 4.31 11.10 1.48
CA GLN A 90 3.41 10.68 2.55
C GLN A 90 1.97 11.06 2.23
N ARG A 91 1.08 10.07 2.32
CA ARG A 91 -0.36 10.23 2.34
C ARG A 91 -0.84 10.49 3.77
N LYS A 92 -1.91 11.28 3.89
CA LYS A 92 -2.55 11.52 5.19
C LYS A 92 -3.76 10.61 5.31
N TYR A 93 -3.77 9.77 6.34
CA TYR A 93 -4.91 8.94 6.71
C TYR A 93 -5.39 9.34 8.10
N ASP A 94 -6.71 9.44 8.29
CA ASP A 94 -7.29 9.71 9.60
C ASP A 94 -7.53 8.39 10.32
N CYS A 95 -6.70 8.10 11.32
CA CYS A 95 -6.73 6.87 12.10
C CYS A 95 -6.89 7.21 13.57
N LYS A 96 -8.14 7.24 14.03
CA LYS A 96 -8.49 7.47 15.43
C LYS A 96 -8.58 6.14 16.16
N ASP A 97 -7.86 6.04 17.28
CA ASP A 97 -7.97 4.95 18.26
C ASP A 97 -7.68 3.53 17.75
N VAL A 98 -6.99 3.39 16.62
CA VAL A 98 -6.52 2.10 16.07
C VAL A 98 -5.00 1.98 16.19
N VAL A 99 -4.55 0.93 16.87
CA VAL A 99 -3.14 0.57 16.98
C VAL A 99 -2.90 -0.66 16.10
N VAL A 100 -2.14 -0.49 15.03
CA VAL A 100 -1.76 -1.58 14.12
C VAL A 100 -0.40 -2.12 14.52
N MET A 101 -0.33 -3.42 14.80
CA MET A 101 0.92 -4.13 15.03
C MET A 101 1.29 -4.91 13.76
N LEU A 102 2.35 -4.45 13.09
CA LEU A 102 2.95 -5.03 11.88
C LEU A 102 4.35 -5.56 12.15
#